data_AF-G6E9I6-F1
#
_entry.id   AF-G6E9I6-F1
#
_cell.length_a   1.000
_cell.length_b   1.000
_cell.length_c   1.000
_cell.angle_alpha   90.00
_cell.angle_beta   90.00
_cell.angle_gamma   90.00
#
_symmetry.space_group_name_H-M   'P 1'
#
loop_
_entity.id
_entity.type
_entity.pdbx_description
1 polymer ?
#
loop_
_entity_poly.entity_id
_entity_poly.type
_entity_poly.pdbx_seq_one_letter_code
_entity_poly.pdbx_strand_id
1 'polypeptide(L)' 'MDCAGLPDQEVVVRNVSMHGMGLASHAMTLRRGEEVRLRLRGSHELRALVRWADGDDFGVELVDPLDMTMLGLSETPH' A
#
# COMPACT_ATOMS: atom_id res chain seq x y z
N MET A 1 5.22 18.92 19.13
CA MET A 1 4.84 17.50 19.06
C MET A 1 4.87 17.14 17.61
N ASP A 2 6.08 16.86 17.16
CA ASP A 2 6.43 16.65 15.78
C ASP A 2 6.01 15.21 15.45
N CYS A 3 4.81 15.06 14.87
CA CYS A 3 4.34 13.79 14.34
C CYS A 3 5.11 13.47 13.05
N ALA A 4 6.42 13.27 13.16
CA ALA A 4 7.19 12.61 12.12
C ALA A 4 6.75 11.15 12.16
N GLY A 5 5.93 10.73 11.18
CA GLY A 5 5.53 9.33 11.03
C GLY A 5 6.76 8.44 11.19
N LEU A 6 6.65 7.45 12.07
CA LEU A 6 7.75 6.53 12.34
C LEU A 6 8.21 5.93 11.01
N PRO A 7 9.51 5.96 10.68
CA PRO A 7 10.00 5.23 9.52
C PRO A 7 9.64 3.74 9.70
N ASP A 8 9.36 3.05 8.59
CA ASP A 8 9.10 1.60 8.53
C ASP A 8 7.83 1.01 9.20
N GLN A 9 6.77 1.80 9.37
CA GLN A 9 5.50 1.28 9.89
C GLN A 9 4.94 0.09 9.06
N GLU A 10 4.78 -1.06 9.70
CA GLU A 10 4.13 -2.22 9.07
C GLU A 10 2.64 -1.94 8.82
N VAL A 11 2.18 -2.33 7.63
CA VAL A 11 0.79 -2.20 7.20
C VAL A 11 0.31 -3.54 6.69
N VAL A 12 -0.97 -3.84 6.92
CA VAL A 12 -1.58 -5.09 6.46
C VAL A 12 -2.24 -4.84 5.10
N VAL A 13 -1.82 -5.56 4.07
CA VAL A 13 -2.50 -5.55 2.77
C VAL A 13 -3.80 -6.34 2.91
N ARG A 14 -4.94 -5.66 2.75
CA ARG A 14 -6.28 -6.27 2.77
C ARG A 14 -6.67 -6.82 1.42
N ASN A 15 -6.39 -6.05 0.37
CA ASN A 15 -6.73 -6.41 -1.01
C ASN A 15 -5.67 -5.81 -1.94
N VAL A 16 -5.35 -6.52 -3.01
CA VAL A 16 -4.39 -6.08 -4.02
C VAL A 16 -5.00 -6.21 -5.41
N SER A 17 -4.72 -5.23 -6.26
CA SER A 17 -5.13 -5.18 -7.65
C SER A 17 -4.02 -4.54 -8.47
N MET A 18 -4.05 -4.73 -9.79
CA MET A 18 -3.04 -4.17 -10.69
C MET A 18 -2.88 -2.64 -10.57
N HIS A 19 -3.94 -1.92 -10.21
CA HIS A 19 -3.97 -0.46 -10.15
C HIS A 19 -4.16 0.11 -8.73
N GLY A 20 -4.26 -0.74 -7.70
CA GLY A 20 -4.52 -0.25 -6.36
C GLY A 20 -4.41 -1.30 -5.26
N MET A 21 -4.33 -0.83 -4.03
CA MET A 21 -4.24 -1.67 -2.83
C MET A 21 -5.11 -1.11 -1.71
N GLY A 22 -5.84 -2.01 -1.05
CA GLY A 22 -6.47 -1.74 0.24
C GLY A 22 -5.51 -2.12 1.35
N LEU A 23 -5.26 -1.21 2.27
CA LEU A 23 -4.28 -1.33 3.34
C LEU A 23 -4.95 -0.97 4.67
N ALA A 24 -4.48 -1.59 5.75
CA ALA A 24 -4.86 -1.23 7.11
C ALA A 24 -3.62 -0.91 7.93
N SER A 25 -3.63 0.21 8.65
CA SER A 25 -2.58 0.61 9.57
C SER A 25 -3.18 1.24 10.82
N HIS A 26 -2.81 0.70 11.98
CA HIS A 26 -3.29 1.21 13.27
C HIS A 26 -2.40 2.33 13.84
N ALA A 27 -1.31 2.65 13.14
CA ALA A 27 -0.29 3.59 13.61
C ALA A 27 -0.12 4.80 12.69
N MET A 28 -0.72 4.77 11.49
CA MET A 28 -0.70 5.87 10.54
C MET A 28 -2.10 6.41 10.28
N THR A 29 -2.23 7.73 10.31
CA THR A 29 -3.45 8.42 9.91
C THR A 29 -3.22 9.10 8.57
N LEU A 30 -3.63 8.44 7.49
CA LEU A 30 -3.49 8.93 6.12
C LEU A 30 -4.70 9.76 5.70
N ARG A 31 -4.46 10.78 4.88
CA ARG A 31 -5.53 11.60 4.29
C ARG A 31 -5.69 11.32 2.82
N ARG A 32 -6.94 11.39 2.35
CA ARG A 32 -7.26 11.33 0.93
C ARG A 32 -6.50 12.41 0.16
N GLY A 33 -5.84 12.01 -0.93
CA GLY A 33 -5.00 12.86 -1.77
C GLY A 33 -3.52 12.87 -1.38
N GLU A 34 -3.13 12.24 -0.28
CA GLU A 34 -1.70 12.10 0.05
C GLU A 34 -1.01 11.07 -0.84
N GLU A 35 0.22 11.38 -1.21
CA GLU A 35 1.12 10.46 -1.90
C GLU A 35 1.87 9.64 -0.85
N VAL A 36 1.80 8.32 -0.99
CA VAL A 36 2.49 7.37 -0.14
C VAL A 36 3.44 6.50 -0.97
N ARG A 37 4.50 6.06 -0.32
CA ARG A 37 5.45 5.10 -0.89
C ARG A 37 5.34 3.80 -0.13
N LEU A 38 5.00 2.74 -0.86
CA LEU A 38 4.83 1.40 -0.32
C LEU A 38 6.04 0.57 -0.72
N ARG A 39 6.64 -0.11 0.25
CA ARG A 39 7.73 -1.04 -0.01
C ARG A 39 7.30 -2.43 0.39
N LEU A 40 7.04 -3.28 -0.60
CA LEU A 40 6.77 -4.69 -0.37
C LEU A 40 8.11 -5.40 -0.12
N ARG A 41 8.10 -6.39 0.80
CA ARG A 41 9.31 -7.16 1.09
C ARG A 41 9.73 -7.96 -0.15
N GLY A 42 10.83 -7.57 -0.77
CA GLY A 42 11.38 -8.21 -1.98
C GLY A 42 10.99 -7.55 -3.31
N SER A 43 10.13 -6.53 -3.30
CA SER A 43 9.76 -5.77 -4.51
C SER A 43 10.29 -4.34 -4.46
N HIS A 44 10.19 -3.66 -5.60
CA HIS A 44 10.49 -2.25 -5.70
C HIS A 44 9.53 -1.38 -4.89
N GLU A 45 9.97 -0.16 -4.58
CA GLU A 45 9.13 0.86 -3.99
C GLU A 45 8.04 1.26 -4.99
N LEU A 46 6.79 1.24 -4.54
CA LEU A 46 5.62 1.62 -5.31
C LEU A 46 5.13 2.99 -4.85
N ARG A 47 4.82 3.86 -5.80
CA ARG A 47 4.17 5.14 -5.52
C ARG A 47 2.67 4.97 -5.63
N ALA A 48 1.95 5.49 -4.65
CA ALA A 48 0.50 5.39 -4.63
C ALA A 48 -0.13 6.65 -4.05
N LEU A 49 -1.36 6.94 -4.46
CA LEU A 49 -2.17 8.06 -3.99
C LEU A 49 -3.33 7.53 -3.17
N VAL A 50 -3.51 8.07 -1.96
CA VAL A 50 -4.62 7.69 -1.08
C VAL A 50 -5.94 8.16 -1.71
N ARG A 51 -6.77 7.24 -2.17
CA ARG A 51 -8.08 7.52 -2.78
C ARG A 51 -9.18 7.68 -1.75
N TRP A 52 -9.07 6.97 -0.64
CA TRP A 52 -9.97 7.04 0.50
C TRP A 52 -9.25 6.55 1.76
N ALA A 53 -9.69 7.04 2.92
CA ALA A 53 -9.25 6.59 4.23
C ALA A 53 -10.46 6.62 5.17
N ASP A 54 -10.65 5.57 5.94
CA ASP A 54 -11.72 5.35 6.91
C ASP A 54 -11.14 4.67 8.15
N GLY A 55 -10.93 5.45 9.22
CA GLY A 55 -10.28 4.96 10.43
C GLY A 55 -8.87 4.44 10.15
N ASP A 56 -8.65 3.15 10.42
CA ASP A 56 -7.38 2.44 10.19
C ASP A 56 -7.26 1.87 8.77
N ASP A 57 -8.34 1.86 7.99
CA ASP A 57 -8.38 1.33 6.64
C ASP A 57 -8.23 2.44 5.61
N PHE A 58 -7.47 2.18 4.55
CA PHE A 58 -7.29 3.13 3.47
C PHE A 58 -7.02 2.43 2.14
N GLY A 59 -7.53 3.03 1.07
CA GLY A 59 -7.29 2.56 -0.28
C GLY A 59 -6.35 3.50 -1.00
N VAL A 60 -5.37 2.91 -1.67
CA VAL A 60 -4.43 3.63 -2.52
C VAL A 60 -4.59 3.21 -3.98
N GLU A 61 -4.38 4.17 -4.87
CA GLU A 61 -4.25 3.97 -6.30
C GLU A 61 -2.78 4.05 -6.66
N LEU A 62 -2.27 3.01 -7.30
CA LEU A 62 -0.87 2.95 -7.70
C LEU A 62 -0.64 3.85 -8.91
N VAL A 63 0.44 4.64 -8.86
CA VAL A 63 0.86 5.50 -9.97
C VAL A 63 1.35 4.64 -11.14
N ASP A 64 2.08 3.58 -10.83
CA ASP A 64 2.57 2.58 -11.78
C ASP A 64 1.89 1.23 -11.52
N PRO A 65 1.48 0.49 -12.56
CA PRO A 65 0.79 -0.78 -12.37
C PRO A 65 1.65 -1.78 -11.60
N LEU A 66 1.02 -2.49 -10.66
CA LEU A 66 1.66 -3.54 -9.89
C LEU A 66 1.91 -4.77 -10.76
N ASP A 67 3.16 -5.22 -10.75
CA ASP A 67 3.55 -6.49 -11.33
C ASP A 67 3.09 -7.65 -10.42
N MET A 68 1.98 -8.30 -10.76
CA MET A 68 1.39 -9.37 -9.95
C MET A 68 2.28 -10.62 -9.86
N THR A 69 3.17 -10.83 -10.84
CA THR A 69 4.18 -11.90 -10.80
C THR A 69 5.18 -11.71 -9.65
N MET A 70 5.44 -10.48 -9.23
CA MET A 70 6.32 -10.21 -8.07
C MET A 70 5.69 -10.56 -6.72
N LEU A 71 4.36 -10.69 -6.62
CA LEU A 71 3.68 -11.08 -5.39
C LEU A 71 3.69 -12.60 -5.16
N GLY A 72 4.27 -13.39 -6.08
CA GLY A 72 4.20 -14.85 -6.01
C GLY A 72 2.78 -15.40 -6.24
N LEU A 73 1.85 -14.55 -6.69
CA LEU A 73 0.49 -14.92 -7.10
C LEU A 73 0.45 -15.50 -8.52
N SER A 74 1.61 -15.79 -9.12
CA SER A 74 1.65 -16.67 -10.28
C SER A 74 1.13 -18.02 -9.84
N GLU A 75 -0.12 -18.32 -10.19
CA GLU A 75 -0.64 -19.68 -10.13
C GLU A 75 0.33 -20.52 -10.95
N THR A 76 1.19 -21.30 -10.30
CA THR A 76 1.87 -22.40 -10.97
C THR A 76 0.78 -23.37 -11.38
N PRO A 77 0.44 -23.53 -12.68
CA PRO A 77 -0.34 -24.68 -13.06
C PRO A 77 0.56 -25.90 -12.84
N HIS A 78 0.17 -26.76 -11.91
CA HIS A 78 0.69 -28.12 -11.82
C HIS A 78 -0.10 -29.02 -12.79
#